data_AF-U1LXX3-F1
#
_entry.id   AF-U1LXX3-F1
#
_cell.length_a   1.000
_cell.length_b   1.000
_cell.length_c   1.000
_cell.angle_alpha   90.00
_cell.angle_beta   90.00
_cell.angle_gamma   90.00
#
_symmetry.space_group_name_H-M   'P 1'
#
loop_
_entity.id
_entity.type
_entity.pdbx_description
1 polymer ?
#
loop_
_entity_poly.entity_id
_entity_poly.type
_entity_poly.pdbx_seq_one_letter_code
_entity_poly.pdbx_strand_id
1 'polypeptide(L)'
;MSYQERQTELFWRVFYVVGAIVLIGMTVAFAALPLILIFTNPKPWLIPLLSLTVLGGYGVYRFVKLFRPLFWKERHHSHYTVTATRVEGVTYRHEPGESVEQSFPLDTIKQVVFFPAIVRKTEAAMPHPIRRRTIELCPMLAIMTEEESMEILFDPRDLVAFEQWIQYFDESDVPLYYTPKRLYWIGANISTRRERFDMLRRPEEIIPFTYTGDLVIDEETAVGLWIETYGSERSKEGLYQAYEAKQKNVKRWTAVGTLVGVGLLIGSMFAIAALT
;
A
#
# COMPACT_ATOMS: atom_id res chain seq x y z
N MET A 1 -3.57 13.55 24.77
CA MET A 1 -3.34 12.18 24.26
C MET A 1 -2.39 12.26 23.08
N SER A 2 -1.42 11.35 22.94
CA SER A 2 -0.50 11.35 21.80
C SER A 2 -0.33 9.95 21.24
N TYR A 3 -0.14 9.86 19.93
CA TYR A 3 0.14 8.61 19.23
C TYR A 3 1.31 8.82 18.28
N GLN A 4 2.29 7.92 18.36
CA GLN A 4 3.42 7.87 17.44
C GLN A 4 3.43 6.52 16.74
N GLU A 5 3.45 6.56 15.42
CA GLU A 5 3.45 5.35 14.60
C GLU A 5 4.67 4.50 14.91
N ARG A 6 4.43 3.22 15.23
CA ARG A 6 5.51 2.32 15.60
C ARG A 6 6.38 1.96 14.41
N GLN A 7 7.61 1.63 14.76
CA GLN A 7 8.57 1.03 13.87
C GLN A 7 8.08 -0.33 13.34
N THR A 8 8.32 -0.56 12.04
CA THR A 8 8.10 -1.88 11.44
C THR A 8 8.92 -2.93 12.18
N GLU A 9 8.40 -4.14 12.31
CA GLU A 9 9.09 -5.22 13.02
C GLU A 9 10.47 -5.51 12.44
N LEU A 10 11.39 -5.92 13.32
CA LEU A 10 12.76 -6.24 12.96
C LEU A 10 12.83 -7.30 11.85
N PHE A 11 11.99 -8.34 11.93
CA PHE A 11 11.92 -9.39 10.91
C PHE A 11 11.69 -8.81 9.52
N TRP A 12 10.68 -7.94 9.38
CA TRP A 12 10.33 -7.33 8.09
C TRP A 12 11.40 -6.36 7.60
N ARG A 13 12.02 -5.59 8.51
CA ARG A 13 13.15 -4.72 8.16
C ARG A 13 14.32 -5.51 7.58
N VAL A 14 14.73 -6.59 8.26
CA VAL A 14 15.80 -7.48 7.79
C VAL A 14 15.40 -8.11 6.46
N PHE A 15 14.16 -8.60 6.35
CA PHE A 15 13.65 -9.19 5.12
C PHE A 15 13.71 -8.20 3.94
N TYR A 16 13.30 -6.94 4.13
CA TYR A 16 13.36 -5.93 3.08
C TYR A 16 14.79 -5.58 2.68
N VAL A 17 15.72 -5.47 3.64
CA VAL A 17 17.13 -5.19 3.36
C VAL A 17 17.77 -6.35 2.59
N VAL A 18 17.60 -7.59 3.06
CA VAL A 18 18.13 -8.77 2.38
C VAL A 18 17.51 -8.93 0.99
N GLY A 19 16.19 -8.77 0.88
CA GLY A 19 15.48 -8.80 -0.40
C GLY A 19 15.98 -7.72 -1.37
N ALA A 20 16.21 -6.50 -0.90
CA ALA A 20 16.78 -5.43 -1.71
C ALA A 20 18.20 -5.78 -2.20
N ILE A 21 19.07 -6.30 -1.34
CA ILE A 21 20.44 -6.70 -1.71
C ILE A 21 20.40 -7.78 -2.80
N VAL A 22 19.60 -8.83 -2.61
CA VAL A 22 19.49 -9.94 -3.58
C VAL A 22 18.98 -9.43 -4.93
N LEU A 23 17.94 -8.61 -4.93
CA LEU A 23 17.32 -8.09 -6.15
C LEU A 23 18.23 -7.10 -6.88
N ILE A 24 18.91 -6.20 -6.15
CA ILE A 24 19.91 -5.30 -6.73
C ILE A 24 21.05 -6.11 -7.32
N GLY A 25 21.60 -7.08 -6.59
CA GLY A 25 22.68 -7.95 -7.07
C GLY A 25 22.30 -8.70 -8.34
N MET A 26 21.10 -9.31 -8.36
CA MET A 26 20.57 -9.99 -9.55
C MET A 26 20.43 -9.03 -10.73
N THR A 27 19.90 -7.83 -10.50
CA THR A 27 19.65 -6.86 -11.56
C THR A 27 20.96 -6.28 -12.12
N VAL A 28 21.95 -6.01 -11.26
CA VAL A 28 23.30 -5.60 -11.67
C VAL A 28 23.98 -6.71 -12.47
N ALA A 29 23.82 -7.98 -12.05
CA ALA A 29 24.34 -9.11 -12.82
C ALA A 29 23.70 -9.18 -14.21
N PHE A 30 22.38 -9.04 -14.33
CA PHE A 30 21.69 -8.97 -15.64
C PHE A 30 22.13 -7.78 -16.49
N ALA A 31 22.52 -6.66 -15.86
CA ALA A 31 23.01 -5.49 -16.58
C ALA A 31 24.45 -5.68 -17.09
N ALA A 32 25.34 -6.18 -16.24
CA ALA A 32 26.78 -6.26 -16.49
C ALA A 32 27.21 -7.54 -17.23
N LEU A 33 26.58 -8.69 -16.96
CA LEU A 33 26.99 -9.97 -17.53
C LEU A 33 26.95 -10.00 -19.07
N PRO A 34 25.92 -9.46 -19.75
CA PRO A 34 25.94 -9.34 -21.22
C PRO A 34 27.13 -8.54 -21.75
N LEU A 35 27.46 -7.43 -21.09
CA LEU A 35 28.59 -6.58 -21.49
C LEU A 35 29.91 -7.35 -21.32
N ILE A 36 30.12 -7.98 -20.17
CA ILE A 36 31.31 -8.79 -19.90
C ILE A 36 31.46 -9.92 -20.94
N LEU A 37 30.36 -10.61 -21.26
CA LEU A 37 30.36 -11.68 -22.27
C LEU A 37 30.72 -11.15 -23.67
N ILE A 38 30.17 -10.01 -24.09
CA ILE A 38 30.48 -9.40 -25.39
C ILE A 38 31.94 -8.94 -25.46
N PHE A 39 32.47 -8.34 -24.39
CA PHE A 39 33.88 -7.89 -24.35
C PHE A 39 34.87 -9.04 -24.33
N THR A 40 34.57 -10.13 -23.61
CA THR A 40 35.46 -11.29 -23.51
C THR A 40 35.36 -12.23 -24.70
N ASN A 41 34.23 -12.24 -25.41
CA ASN A 41 33.98 -13.09 -26.57
C ASN A 41 33.15 -12.34 -27.61
N PRO A 42 33.76 -11.48 -28.46
CA PRO A 42 33.04 -10.57 -29.34
C PRO A 42 32.46 -11.28 -30.57
N LYS A 43 31.44 -12.13 -30.37
CA LYS A 43 30.70 -12.79 -31.45
C LYS A 43 29.42 -12.02 -31.79
N PRO A 44 29.09 -11.81 -33.08
CA PRO A 44 27.91 -11.04 -33.49
C PRO A 44 26.59 -11.55 -32.91
N TRP A 45 26.44 -12.87 -32.72
CA TRP A 45 25.21 -13.46 -32.17
C TRP A 45 24.97 -13.13 -30.68
N LEU A 46 25.94 -12.49 -30.00
CA LEU A 46 25.77 -12.01 -28.63
C LEU A 46 25.19 -10.59 -28.55
N ILE A 47 25.17 -9.84 -29.65
CA ILE A 47 24.62 -8.47 -29.71
C ILE A 47 23.19 -8.38 -29.15
N PRO A 48 22.26 -9.33 -29.43
CA PRO A 48 20.92 -9.30 -28.85
C PRO A 48 20.88 -9.29 -27.31
N LEU A 49 21.93 -9.78 -26.62
CA LEU A 49 22.00 -9.77 -25.16
C LEU A 49 22.07 -8.36 -24.58
N LEU A 50 22.42 -7.33 -25.36
CA LEU A 50 22.36 -5.93 -24.92
C LEU A 50 20.94 -5.50 -24.49
N SER A 51 19.90 -6.16 -25.00
CA SER A 51 18.53 -5.96 -24.53
C SER A 51 18.36 -6.32 -23.05
N LEU A 52 19.08 -7.34 -22.55
CA LEU A 52 19.11 -7.69 -21.13
C LEU A 52 19.79 -6.60 -20.30
N THR A 53 20.80 -5.91 -20.86
CA THR A 53 21.43 -4.77 -20.18
C THR A 53 20.44 -3.63 -19.97
N VAL A 54 19.65 -3.30 -21.00
CA VAL A 54 18.59 -2.27 -20.90
C VAL A 54 17.52 -2.69 -19.88
N LEU A 55 17.08 -3.95 -19.94
CA LEU A 55 16.11 -4.50 -18.98
C LEU A 55 16.65 -4.50 -17.54
N GLY A 56 17.91 -4.84 -17.35
CA GLY A 56 18.61 -4.75 -16.06
C GLY A 56 18.64 -3.32 -15.54
N GLY A 57 19.09 -2.36 -16.36
CA GLY A 57 19.08 -0.94 -15.98
C GLY A 57 17.68 -0.44 -15.58
N TYR A 58 16.65 -0.79 -16.36
CA TYR A 58 15.26 -0.47 -16.04
C TYR A 58 14.80 -1.14 -14.74
N GLY A 59 15.20 -2.40 -14.52
CA GLY A 59 14.97 -3.13 -13.27
C GLY A 59 15.51 -2.38 -12.07
N VAL A 60 16.76 -1.87 -12.13
CA VAL A 60 17.38 -1.11 -11.03
C VAL A 60 16.57 0.15 -10.75
N TYR A 61 16.23 0.91 -11.78
CA TYR A 61 15.39 2.10 -11.65
C TYR A 61 14.05 1.80 -10.95
N ARG A 62 13.36 0.73 -11.40
CA ARG A 62 12.09 0.29 -10.80
C ARG A 62 12.27 -0.16 -9.35
N PHE A 63 13.36 -0.86 -9.03
CA PHE A 63 13.67 -1.28 -7.66
C PHE A 63 13.90 -0.08 -6.75
N VAL A 64 14.74 0.88 -7.16
CA VAL A 64 14.96 2.11 -6.38
C VAL A 64 13.64 2.84 -6.15
N LYS A 65 12.79 2.94 -7.18
CA LYS A 65 11.46 3.54 -7.06
C LYS A 65 10.53 2.79 -6.09
N LEU A 66 10.61 1.46 -6.04
CA LEU A 66 9.80 0.62 -5.16
C LEU A 66 10.26 0.65 -3.70
N PHE A 67 11.58 0.67 -3.46
CA PHE A 67 12.14 0.60 -2.11
C PHE A 67 12.31 1.97 -1.45
N ARG A 68 12.48 3.06 -2.21
CA ARG A 68 12.57 4.43 -1.65
C ARG A 68 11.43 4.75 -0.66
N PRO A 69 10.16 4.43 -0.93
CA PRO A 69 9.06 4.62 0.01
C PRO A 69 9.19 3.83 1.30
N LEU A 70 9.64 2.58 1.22
CA LEU A 70 9.81 1.72 2.39
C LEU A 70 10.88 2.30 3.32
N PHE A 71 12.03 2.69 2.77
CA PHE A 71 13.08 3.34 3.54
C PHE A 71 12.66 4.71 4.08
N TRP A 72 11.87 5.47 3.31
CA TRP A 72 11.31 6.73 3.77
C TRP A 72 10.42 6.55 5.00
N LYS A 73 9.53 5.56 4.99
CA LYS A 73 8.66 5.19 6.11
C LYS A 73 9.48 4.75 7.34
N GLU A 74 10.54 3.96 7.15
CA GLU A 74 11.37 3.54 8.29
C GLU A 74 12.14 4.70 8.93
N ARG A 75 12.40 5.78 8.19
CA ARG A 75 13.10 6.96 8.68
C ARG A 75 12.15 8.00 9.31
N HIS A 76 10.90 8.05 8.87
CA HIS A 76 9.93 9.05 9.32
C HIS A 76 8.67 8.40 9.85
N HIS A 77 8.38 8.65 11.12
CA HIS A 77 7.21 8.13 11.81
C HIS A 77 6.17 9.22 11.99
N SER A 78 4.94 8.91 11.59
CA SER A 78 3.82 9.82 11.80
C SER A 78 3.56 9.99 13.29
N HIS A 79 3.24 11.20 13.72
CA HIS A 79 2.96 11.50 15.11
C HIS A 79 1.78 12.47 15.20
N TYR A 80 0.94 12.25 16.19
CA TYR A 80 -0.32 12.94 16.36
C TYR A 80 -0.55 13.22 17.83
N THR A 81 -1.08 14.40 18.14
CA THR A 81 -1.39 14.83 19.49
C THR A 81 -2.77 15.47 19.51
N VAL A 82 -3.59 15.02 20.46
CA VAL A 82 -4.84 15.67 20.83
C VAL A 82 -4.58 16.44 22.12
N THR A 83 -4.82 17.74 22.04
CA THR A 83 -4.81 18.67 23.17
C THR A 83 -6.25 19.05 23.53
N ALA A 84 -6.42 19.90 24.55
CA ALA A 84 -7.75 20.37 24.96
C ALA A 84 -8.49 21.19 23.90
N THR A 85 -7.81 21.73 22.88
CA THR A 85 -8.41 22.65 21.90
C THR A 85 -8.18 22.28 20.44
N ARG A 86 -7.18 21.45 20.16
CA ARG A 86 -6.81 21.08 18.79
C ARG A 86 -6.31 19.64 18.68
N VAL A 87 -6.46 19.07 17.50
CA VAL A 87 -5.75 17.88 17.04
C VAL A 87 -4.68 18.33 16.06
N GLU A 88 -3.44 17.96 16.31
CA GLU A 88 -2.30 18.28 15.46
C GLU A 88 -1.46 17.04 15.18
N GLY A 89 -0.79 17.01 14.03
CA GLY A 89 0.09 15.91 13.71
C GLY A 89 0.77 16.03 12.37
N VAL A 90 1.80 15.21 12.20
CA VAL A 90 2.55 15.10 10.95
C VAL A 90 2.37 13.71 10.40
N THR A 91 1.86 13.65 9.17
CA THR A 91 1.60 12.40 8.45
C THR A 91 2.70 12.15 7.43
N TYR A 92 3.50 11.09 7.63
CA TYR A 92 4.50 10.63 6.66
C TYR A 92 3.95 9.43 5.88
N ARG A 93 3.31 9.68 4.74
CA ARG A 93 2.70 8.62 3.90
C ARG A 93 3.29 8.63 2.49
N HIS A 94 3.09 7.55 1.76
CA HIS A 94 3.69 7.30 0.44
C HIS A 94 3.05 8.11 -0.70
N GLU A 95 2.00 8.90 -0.45
CA GLU A 95 1.42 9.74 -1.52
C GLU A 95 2.48 10.70 -2.08
N PRO A 96 2.49 10.99 -3.39
CA PRO A 96 3.49 11.85 -4.00
C PRO A 96 3.34 13.28 -3.46
N GLY A 97 4.11 13.60 -2.44
CA GLY A 97 4.07 14.86 -1.71
C GLY A 97 4.63 14.60 -0.31
N GLU A 98 5.57 15.42 0.12
CA GLU A 98 6.26 15.29 1.39
C GLU A 98 5.30 15.35 2.59
N SER A 99 5.84 15.07 3.78
CA SER A 99 5.10 15.09 5.05
C SER A 99 4.04 16.17 5.12
N VAL A 100 2.80 15.78 5.47
CA VAL A 100 1.72 16.74 5.63
C VAL A 100 1.57 17.03 7.12
N GLU A 101 1.90 18.25 7.51
CA GLU A 101 1.59 18.79 8.83
C GLU A 101 0.16 19.33 8.80
N GLN A 102 -0.66 18.89 9.75
CA GLN A 102 -2.07 19.30 9.85
C GLN A 102 -2.38 19.64 11.30
N SER A 103 -3.21 20.66 11.50
CA SER A 103 -3.67 21.10 12.82
C SER A 103 -5.08 21.63 12.70
N PHE A 104 -6.02 21.01 13.40
CA PHE A 104 -7.44 21.38 13.40
C PHE A 104 -7.90 21.75 14.80
N PRO A 105 -8.66 22.85 14.96
CA PRO A 105 -9.46 23.07 16.16
C PRO A 105 -10.50 21.95 16.32
N LEU A 106 -10.73 21.48 17.54
CA LEU A 106 -11.65 20.36 17.81
C LEU A 106 -13.09 20.64 17.35
N ASP A 107 -13.55 21.89 17.44
CA ASP A 107 -14.88 22.35 17.03
C ASP A 107 -15.10 22.33 15.51
N THR A 108 -14.03 22.25 14.72
CA THR A 108 -14.12 22.14 13.26
C THR A 108 -14.30 20.71 12.77
N ILE A 109 -14.12 19.71 13.64
CA ILE A 109 -14.29 18.30 13.32
C ILE A 109 -15.77 18.02 13.12
N LYS A 110 -16.14 17.57 11.92
CA LYS A 110 -17.53 17.24 11.56
C LYS A 110 -17.87 15.80 11.85
N GLN A 111 -16.91 14.91 11.60
CA GLN A 111 -17.06 13.49 11.80
C GLN A 111 -15.70 12.80 11.88
N VAL A 112 -15.70 11.61 12.44
CA VAL A 112 -14.55 10.72 12.46
C VAL A 112 -14.97 9.39 11.85
N VAL A 113 -14.21 8.89 10.88
CA VAL A 113 -14.52 7.64 10.17
C VAL A 113 -13.44 6.61 10.38
N PHE A 114 -13.84 5.44 10.87
CA PHE A 114 -13.01 4.24 11.01
C PHE A 114 -13.14 3.37 9.76
N PHE A 115 -12.01 2.89 9.24
CA PHE A 115 -11.98 1.89 8.17
C PHE A 115 -10.73 1.00 8.20
N PRO A 116 -10.79 -0.23 7.63
CA PRO A 116 -9.65 -1.12 7.59
C PRO A 116 -8.67 -0.73 6.47
N ALA A 117 -7.42 -0.48 6.86
CA ALA A 117 -6.30 -0.26 5.96
C ALA A 117 -5.47 -1.53 5.77
N ILE A 118 -5.01 -1.78 4.54
CA ILE A 118 -4.11 -2.91 4.26
C ILE A 118 -2.69 -2.49 4.63
N VAL A 119 -2.04 -3.25 5.52
CA VAL A 119 -0.60 -3.05 5.81
C VAL A 119 0.25 -4.10 5.11
N ARG A 120 -0.22 -5.35 5.01
CA ARG A 120 0.50 -6.41 4.31
C ARG A 120 -0.45 -7.25 3.48
N LYS A 121 0.03 -7.68 2.32
CA LYS A 121 -0.66 -8.61 1.45
C LYS A 121 0.38 -9.60 0.93
N THR A 122 0.24 -10.86 1.32
CA THR A 122 1.03 -11.94 0.71
C THR A 122 0.22 -12.53 -0.42
N GLU A 123 0.80 -12.57 -1.62
CA GLU A 123 0.21 -13.30 -2.73
C GLU A 123 0.79 -14.71 -2.76
N ALA A 124 -0.05 -15.69 -3.11
CA ALA A 124 0.43 -17.02 -3.41
C ALA A 124 1.35 -16.93 -4.63
N ALA A 125 2.61 -17.33 -4.47
CA ALA A 125 3.53 -17.45 -5.58
C ALA A 125 3.08 -18.66 -6.43
N MET A 126 2.50 -18.39 -7.61
CA MET A 126 2.09 -19.41 -8.59
C MET A 126 1.02 -20.40 -8.06
N PRO A 127 0.39 -21.24 -8.91
CA PRO A 127 -0.85 -21.93 -8.54
C PRO A 127 -0.52 -23.17 -7.69
N HIS A 128 -0.04 -22.95 -6.47
CA HIS A 128 0.02 -23.99 -5.46
C HIS A 128 -1.20 -23.84 -4.55
N PRO A 129 -2.12 -24.83 -4.52
CA PRO A 129 -3.40 -24.73 -3.83
C PRO A 129 -3.28 -24.59 -2.29
N ILE A 130 -2.07 -24.69 -1.74
CA ILE A 130 -1.83 -24.77 -0.29
C ILE A 130 -1.49 -23.40 0.34
N ARG A 131 -0.98 -22.43 -0.44
CA ARG A 131 -0.62 -21.12 0.14
C ARG A 131 -1.81 -20.16 0.11
N ARG A 132 -2.44 -19.98 1.27
CA ARG A 132 -3.50 -18.97 1.45
C ARG A 132 -2.91 -17.57 1.28
N ARG A 133 -3.56 -16.78 0.44
CA ARG A 133 -3.36 -15.33 0.39
C ARG A 133 -3.71 -14.75 1.75
N THR A 134 -2.76 -14.13 2.44
CA THR A 134 -3.05 -13.42 3.69
C THR A 134 -3.07 -11.92 3.44
N ILE A 135 -4.09 -11.26 3.99
CA ILE A 135 -4.20 -9.80 4.02
C ILE A 135 -4.19 -9.43 5.49
N GLU A 136 -3.21 -8.64 5.89
CA GLU A 136 -3.10 -8.07 7.23
C GLU A 136 -3.69 -6.67 7.19
N LEU A 137 -4.66 -6.44 8.06
CA LEU A 137 -5.42 -5.20 8.17
C LEU A 137 -5.07 -4.49 9.46
N CYS A 138 -5.14 -3.17 9.42
CA CYS A 138 -5.00 -2.31 10.59
C CYS A 138 -6.11 -1.27 10.60
N PRO A 139 -6.53 -0.80 11.79
CA PRO A 139 -7.48 0.28 11.86
C PRO A 139 -6.84 1.59 11.40
N MET A 140 -7.60 2.33 10.61
CA MET A 140 -7.27 3.68 10.19
C MET A 140 -8.41 4.61 10.58
N LEU A 141 -8.06 5.75 11.16
CA LEU A 141 -8.99 6.77 11.60
C LEU A 141 -8.84 7.99 10.72
N ALA A 142 -9.92 8.41 10.05
CA ALA A 142 -9.97 9.68 9.33
C ALA A 142 -10.76 10.70 10.16
N ILE A 143 -10.06 11.72 10.66
CA ILE A 143 -10.66 12.87 11.33
C ILE A 143 -10.97 13.90 10.26
N MET A 144 -12.26 14.21 10.07
CA MET A 144 -12.72 15.00 8.93
C MET A 144 -13.21 16.37 9.37
N THR A 145 -12.70 17.40 8.70
CA THR A 145 -13.26 18.75 8.70
C THR A 145 -14.11 18.96 7.44
N GLU A 146 -14.58 20.18 7.22
CA GLU A 146 -15.33 20.53 6.01
C GLU A 146 -14.47 20.48 4.74
N GLU A 147 -13.17 20.76 4.86
CA GLU A 147 -12.26 20.95 3.72
C GLU A 147 -11.23 19.81 3.59
N GLU A 148 -10.84 19.18 4.69
CA GLU A 148 -9.73 18.22 4.69
C GLU A 148 -9.90 17.09 5.72
N SER A 149 -8.99 16.12 5.66
CA SER A 149 -8.91 15.04 6.64
C SER A 149 -7.48 14.81 7.10
N MET A 150 -7.35 14.50 8.39
CA MET A 150 -6.15 13.92 8.98
C MET A 150 -6.40 12.44 9.15
N GLU A 151 -5.50 11.62 8.61
CA GLU A 151 -5.64 10.18 8.65
C GLU A 151 -4.53 9.53 9.48
N ILE A 152 -4.95 8.76 10.48
CA ILE A 152 -4.07 8.12 11.45
C ILE A 152 -4.14 6.62 11.23
N LEU A 153 -2.99 6.00 10.92
CA LEU A 153 -2.87 4.55 10.80
C LEU A 153 -2.35 3.99 12.12
N PHE A 154 -3.15 3.12 12.74
CA PHE A 154 -2.79 2.50 14.00
C PHE A 154 -2.06 1.18 13.77
N ASP A 155 -1.08 0.90 14.63
CA ASP A 155 -0.36 -0.36 14.60
C ASP A 155 -1.28 -1.47 15.15
N PRO A 156 -1.40 -2.64 14.50
CA PRO A 156 -2.33 -3.68 14.94
C PRO A 156 -1.89 -4.32 16.26
N ARG A 157 -0.65 -4.07 16.70
CA ARG A 157 -0.09 -4.51 17.98
C ARG A 157 -0.36 -3.50 19.11
N ASP A 158 -0.96 -2.36 18.80
CA ASP A 158 -1.26 -1.28 19.74
C ASP A 158 -2.68 -0.73 19.51
N LEU A 159 -3.65 -1.64 19.64
CA LEU A 159 -5.07 -1.28 19.56
C LEU A 159 -5.52 -0.43 20.75
N VAL A 160 -4.79 -0.45 21.86
CA VAL A 160 -5.06 0.40 23.03
C VAL A 160 -5.01 1.88 22.64
N ALA A 161 -4.01 2.29 21.84
CA ALA A 161 -3.96 3.65 21.34
C ALA A 161 -5.17 3.97 20.44
N PHE A 162 -5.62 3.04 19.60
CA PHE A 162 -6.79 3.25 18.76
C PHE A 162 -8.07 3.41 19.59
N GLU A 163 -8.29 2.53 20.56
CA GLU A 163 -9.43 2.57 21.48
C GLU A 163 -9.48 3.88 22.27
N GLN A 164 -8.33 4.36 22.77
CA GLN A 164 -8.25 5.65 23.45
C GLN A 164 -8.69 6.82 22.56
N TRP A 165 -8.36 6.77 21.27
CA TRP A 165 -8.77 7.82 20.33
C TRP A 165 -10.24 7.75 19.99
N ILE A 166 -10.79 6.55 19.77
CA ILE A 166 -12.23 6.35 19.55
C ILE A 166 -13.03 6.81 20.77
N GLN A 167 -12.64 6.35 21.97
CA GLN A 167 -13.27 6.73 23.23
C GLN A 167 -13.27 8.24 23.43
N TYR A 168 -12.13 8.90 23.16
CA TYR A 168 -12.04 10.36 23.28
C TYR A 168 -13.06 11.09 22.41
N PHE A 169 -13.24 10.66 21.15
CA PHE A 169 -14.19 11.31 20.25
C PHE A 169 -15.64 10.98 20.58
N ASP A 170 -15.91 9.76 21.05
CA ASP A 170 -17.23 9.34 21.55
C ASP A 170 -17.65 10.19 22.76
N GLU A 171 -16.77 10.32 23.76
CA GLU A 171 -16.99 11.15 24.96
C GLU A 171 -17.11 12.66 24.64
N SER A 172 -16.53 13.09 23.52
CA SER A 172 -16.57 14.49 23.04
C SER A 172 -17.78 14.80 22.15
N ASP A 173 -18.74 13.88 22.02
CA ASP A 173 -19.95 14.00 21.18
C ASP A 173 -19.62 14.28 19.69
N VAL A 174 -18.49 13.75 19.22
CA VAL A 174 -18.09 13.84 17.80
C VAL A 174 -18.69 12.64 17.06
N PRO A 175 -19.45 12.85 15.96
CA PRO A 175 -20.06 11.76 15.21
C PRO A 175 -19.02 10.74 14.71
N LEU A 176 -19.18 9.49 15.14
CA LEU A 176 -18.37 8.36 14.71
C LEU A 176 -19.06 7.57 13.61
N TYR A 177 -18.30 7.20 12.58
CA TYR A 177 -18.77 6.38 11.47
C TYR A 177 -17.79 5.26 11.13
N TYR A 178 -18.29 4.27 10.40
CA TYR A 178 -17.53 3.13 9.93
C TYR A 178 -17.74 2.91 8.42
N THR A 179 -16.71 2.42 7.75
CA THR A 179 -16.86 1.78 6.44
C THR A 179 -15.99 0.53 6.32
N PRO A 180 -16.53 -0.60 5.84
CA PRO A 180 -15.73 -1.81 5.60
C PRO A 180 -14.84 -1.71 4.36
N LYS A 181 -14.94 -0.62 3.59
CA LYS A 181 -14.18 -0.44 2.36
C LYS A 181 -12.69 -0.25 2.66
N ARG A 182 -11.87 -0.94 1.87
CA ARG A 182 -10.41 -0.83 1.95
C ARG A 182 -9.95 0.34 1.10
N LEU A 183 -9.68 1.46 1.73
CA LEU A 183 -9.34 2.71 1.04
C LEU A 183 -7.85 2.96 0.98
N TYR A 184 -7.09 2.33 1.86
CA TYR A 184 -5.67 2.55 1.99
C TYR A 184 -4.89 1.24 1.93
N TRP A 185 -3.75 1.26 1.23
CA TRP A 185 -2.74 0.22 1.31
C TRP A 185 -1.36 0.85 1.31
N ILE A 186 -0.57 0.53 2.33
CA ILE A 186 0.79 1.07 2.44
C ILE A 186 1.70 0.66 1.27
N GLY A 187 1.45 -0.52 0.69
CA GLY A 187 2.26 -1.09 -0.40
C GLY A 187 1.85 -0.61 -1.80
N ALA A 188 0.73 0.11 -1.94
CA ALA A 188 0.31 0.64 -3.22
C ALA A 188 -0.62 1.84 -3.08
N ASN A 189 -0.47 2.80 -4.00
CA ASN A 189 -1.41 3.90 -4.11
C ASN A 189 -2.74 3.42 -4.73
N ILE A 190 -3.62 2.86 -3.89
CA ILE A 190 -4.99 2.45 -4.29
C ILE A 190 -5.82 3.68 -4.63
N SER A 191 -5.72 4.70 -3.79
CA SER A 191 -6.38 5.99 -3.96
C SER A 191 -5.59 7.07 -3.25
N THR A 192 -5.80 8.31 -3.68
CA THR A 192 -5.26 9.52 -3.04
C THR A 192 -6.05 9.89 -1.80
N ARG A 193 -5.47 10.70 -0.91
CA ARG A 193 -6.18 11.27 0.26
C ARG A 193 -7.44 12.03 -0.15
N ARG A 194 -7.38 12.80 -1.24
CA ARG A 194 -8.54 13.54 -1.75
C ARG A 194 -9.67 12.61 -2.17
N GLU A 195 -9.37 11.53 -2.89
CA GLU A 195 -10.37 10.52 -3.27
C GLU A 195 -10.98 9.82 -2.05
N ARG A 196 -10.17 9.53 -1.01
CA ARG A 196 -10.69 8.97 0.25
C ARG A 196 -11.60 9.95 0.96
N PHE A 197 -11.17 11.20 1.11
CA PHE A 197 -11.97 12.25 1.71
C PHE A 197 -13.32 12.44 0.99
N ASP A 198 -13.32 12.49 -0.36
CA ASP A 198 -14.55 12.62 -1.14
C ASP A 198 -15.47 11.40 -1.03
N MET A 199 -14.92 10.22 -0.77
CA MET A 199 -15.70 9.00 -0.55
C MET A 199 -16.28 8.97 0.86
N LEU A 200 -15.49 9.33 1.87
CA LEU A 200 -15.90 9.29 3.28
C LEU A 200 -16.94 10.37 3.65
N ARG A 201 -17.14 11.38 2.79
CA ARG A 201 -18.24 12.35 2.92
C ARG A 201 -19.59 11.83 2.44
N ARG A 202 -19.62 10.71 1.72
CA ARG A 202 -20.84 10.19 1.10
C ARG A 202 -21.60 9.36 2.13
N PRO A 203 -22.84 9.72 2.47
CA PRO A 203 -23.64 8.95 3.42
C PRO A 203 -23.77 7.49 3.02
N GLU A 204 -23.86 7.20 1.71
CA GLU A 204 -23.99 5.84 1.16
C GLU A 204 -22.71 4.98 1.24
N GLU A 205 -21.62 5.54 1.75
CA GLU A 205 -20.32 4.85 1.87
C GLU A 205 -19.95 4.58 3.34
N ILE A 206 -20.65 5.19 4.28
CA ILE A 206 -20.39 5.11 5.72
C ILE A 206 -21.66 4.72 6.50
N ILE A 207 -21.49 4.21 7.71
CA ILE A 207 -22.59 3.93 8.64
C ILE A 207 -22.24 4.45 10.04
N PRO A 208 -23.20 4.89 10.87
CA PRO A 208 -22.90 5.28 12.24
C PRO A 208 -22.17 4.16 12.98
N PHE A 209 -21.16 4.53 13.76
CA PHE A 209 -20.39 3.61 14.60
C PHE A 209 -20.68 3.91 16.06
N THR A 210 -20.99 2.88 16.84
CA THR A 210 -21.24 2.99 18.28
C THR A 210 -20.14 2.27 19.01
N TYR A 211 -19.44 2.99 19.88
CA TYR A 211 -18.38 2.42 20.70
C TYR A 211 -18.95 1.92 22.03
N THR A 212 -18.69 0.65 22.36
CA THR A 212 -19.14 0.03 23.62
C THR A 212 -17.99 -0.38 24.53
N GLY A 213 -16.74 -0.19 24.07
CA GLY A 213 -15.53 -0.64 24.77
C GLY A 213 -15.03 -2.02 24.31
N ASP A 214 -15.75 -2.72 23.43
CA ASP A 214 -15.28 -3.94 22.77
C ASP A 214 -15.20 -3.71 21.26
N LEU A 215 -14.02 -3.26 20.81
CA LEU A 215 -13.81 -2.86 19.43
C LEU A 215 -14.11 -3.98 18.41
N VAL A 216 -13.85 -5.23 18.78
CA VAL A 216 -14.05 -6.36 17.86
C VAL A 216 -15.55 -6.55 17.63
N ILE A 217 -16.35 -6.54 18.70
CA ILE A 217 -17.80 -6.66 18.61
C ILE A 217 -18.40 -5.43 17.91
N ASP A 218 -17.91 -4.23 18.22
CA ASP A 218 -18.37 -2.97 17.63
C ASP A 218 -18.11 -2.95 16.11
N GLU A 219 -16.93 -3.39 15.67
CA GLU A 219 -16.61 -3.50 14.24
C GLU A 219 -17.50 -4.55 13.55
N GLU A 220 -17.64 -5.75 14.11
CA GLU A 220 -18.48 -6.80 13.52
C GLU A 220 -19.94 -6.34 13.37
N THR A 221 -20.45 -5.62 14.36
CA THR A 221 -21.78 -5.02 14.34
C THR A 221 -21.91 -3.97 13.24
N ALA A 222 -20.95 -3.04 13.15
CA ALA A 222 -20.95 -2.01 12.12
C ALA A 222 -20.83 -2.58 10.69
N VAL A 223 -20.03 -3.64 10.50
CA VAL A 223 -19.95 -4.39 9.25
C VAL A 223 -21.31 -5.01 8.91
N GLY A 224 -21.95 -5.67 9.87
CA GLY A 224 -23.27 -6.28 9.71
C GLY A 224 -24.31 -5.26 9.27
N LEU A 225 -24.39 -4.13 9.98
CA LEU A 225 -25.30 -3.03 9.65
C LEU A 225 -25.03 -2.43 8.27
N TRP A 226 -23.75 -2.27 7.90
CA TRP A 226 -23.39 -1.74 6.58
C TRP A 226 -23.84 -2.68 5.46
N ILE A 227 -23.65 -3.99 5.64
CA ILE A 227 -24.07 -5.02 4.68
C ILE A 227 -25.59 -5.09 4.59
N GLU A 228 -26.31 -4.98 5.71
CA GLU A 228 -27.77 -4.95 5.73
C GLU A 228 -28.32 -3.72 5.00
N THR A 229 -27.70 -2.56 5.21
CA THR A 229 -28.15 -1.28 4.63
C THR A 229 -27.87 -1.18 3.14
N TYR A 230 -26.66 -1.57 2.70
CA TYR A 230 -26.18 -1.32 1.34
C TYR A 230 -25.99 -2.57 0.48
N GLY A 231 -26.09 -3.76 1.07
CA GLY A 231 -25.92 -5.03 0.39
C GLY A 231 -24.46 -5.48 0.27
N SER A 232 -24.25 -6.80 0.29
CA SER A 232 -22.92 -7.40 0.20
C SER A 232 -22.20 -7.13 -1.12
N GLU A 233 -22.93 -6.91 -2.22
CA GLU A 233 -22.32 -6.66 -3.53
C GLU A 233 -21.58 -5.32 -3.57
N ARG A 234 -22.06 -4.30 -2.86
CA ARG A 234 -21.41 -2.99 -2.78
C ARG A 234 -20.04 -3.05 -2.11
N SER A 235 -19.79 -4.07 -1.27
CA SER A 235 -18.47 -4.35 -0.69
C SER A 235 -17.44 -4.82 -1.74
N LYS A 236 -17.91 -5.31 -2.90
CA LYS A 236 -17.08 -5.74 -4.04
C LYS A 236 -16.85 -4.60 -5.05
N GLU A 237 -17.34 -3.40 -4.76
CA GLU A 237 -17.15 -2.21 -5.56
C GLU A 237 -16.26 -1.21 -4.82
N GLY A 238 -15.52 -0.39 -5.56
CA GLY A 238 -14.71 0.69 -5.01
C GLY A 238 -13.25 0.68 -5.46
N LEU A 239 -12.48 1.56 -4.82
CA LEU A 239 -11.11 1.90 -5.22
C LEU A 239 -10.18 0.68 -5.19
N TYR A 240 -10.30 -0.16 -4.16
CA TYR A 240 -9.48 -1.37 -4.05
C TYR A 240 -9.76 -2.39 -5.15
N GLN A 241 -11.02 -2.64 -5.46
CA GLN A 241 -11.41 -3.64 -6.47
C GLN A 241 -11.06 -3.17 -7.87
N ALA A 242 -11.21 -1.87 -8.16
CA ALA A 242 -10.71 -1.26 -9.39
C ALA A 242 -9.18 -1.41 -9.52
N TYR A 243 -8.45 -1.17 -8.42
CA TYR A 243 -7.01 -1.40 -8.35
C TYR A 243 -6.65 -2.88 -8.61
N GLU A 244 -7.35 -3.84 -7.99
CA GLU A 244 -7.10 -5.28 -8.20
C GLU A 244 -7.33 -5.72 -9.64
N ALA A 245 -8.43 -5.26 -10.26
CA ALA A 245 -8.74 -5.56 -11.66
C ALA A 245 -7.64 -5.03 -12.60
N LYS A 246 -7.17 -3.80 -12.35
CA LYS A 246 -6.06 -3.20 -13.09
C LYS A 246 -4.77 -4.00 -12.92
N GLN A 247 -4.42 -4.39 -11.69
CA GLN A 247 -3.23 -5.20 -11.41
C GLN A 247 -3.28 -6.58 -12.08
N LYS A 248 -4.44 -7.24 -12.09
CA LYS A 248 -4.62 -8.53 -12.77
C LYS A 248 -4.33 -8.42 -14.27
N ASN A 249 -4.82 -7.35 -14.90
CA ASN A 249 -4.57 -7.08 -16.32
C ASN A 249 -3.09 -6.77 -16.58
N VAL A 250 -2.46 -5.93 -15.74
CA VAL A 250 -1.02 -5.64 -15.85
C VAL A 250 -0.21 -6.92 -15.76
N LYS A 251 -0.43 -7.77 -14.74
CA LYS A 251 0.29 -9.04 -14.58
C LYS A 251 0.14 -9.97 -15.78
N ARG A 252 -1.07 -10.10 -16.33
CA ARG A 252 -1.33 -10.91 -17.53
C ARG A 252 -0.51 -10.42 -18.72
N TRP A 253 -0.53 -9.12 -18.99
CA TRP A 253 0.22 -8.53 -20.11
C TRP A 253 1.73 -8.54 -19.87
N THR A 254 2.19 -8.36 -18.64
CA THR A 254 3.61 -8.54 -18.30
C THR A 254 4.07 -9.96 -18.58
N ALA A 255 3.31 -10.98 -18.16
CA ALA A 255 3.66 -12.38 -18.43
C ALA A 255 3.73 -12.70 -19.93
N VAL A 256 2.74 -12.25 -20.70
CA VAL A 256 2.74 -12.40 -22.17
C VAL A 256 3.93 -11.67 -22.80
N GLY A 257 4.18 -10.43 -22.41
CA GLY A 257 5.30 -9.63 -22.90
C GLY A 257 6.66 -10.27 -22.60
N THR A 258 6.83 -10.84 -21.40
CA THR A 258 8.06 -11.56 -21.03
C THR A 258 8.27 -12.80 -21.90
N LEU A 259 7.25 -13.63 -22.11
CA LEU A 259 7.37 -14.83 -22.95
C LEU A 259 7.71 -14.49 -24.41
N VAL A 260 7.02 -13.50 -24.98
CA VAL A 260 7.29 -13.03 -26.35
C VAL A 260 8.71 -12.45 -26.45
N GLY A 261 9.12 -11.63 -25.47
CA GLY A 261 10.47 -11.03 -25.45
C GLY A 261 11.59 -12.07 -25.38
N VAL A 262 11.43 -13.11 -24.54
CA VAL A 262 12.39 -14.23 -24.47
C VAL A 262 12.44 -15.00 -25.79
N GLY A 263 11.28 -15.28 -26.40
CA GLY A 263 11.22 -15.96 -27.69
C GLY A 263 11.92 -15.19 -28.82
N LEU A 264 11.69 -13.87 -28.89
CA LEU A 264 12.35 -12.99 -29.86
C LEU A 264 13.87 -12.93 -29.64
N LEU A 265 14.32 -12.84 -28.39
CA LEU A 265 15.74 -12.81 -28.05
C LEU A 265 16.41 -14.11 -28.51
N ILE A 266 15.88 -15.26 -28.13
CA ILE A 266 16.42 -16.57 -28.53
C ILE A 266 16.42 -16.71 -30.06
N GLY A 267 15.29 -16.38 -30.73
CA GLY A 267 15.18 -16.45 -32.18
C GLY A 267 16.21 -15.57 -32.89
N SER A 268 16.44 -14.35 -32.40
CA SER A 268 17.43 -13.44 -32.98
C SER A 268 18.87 -13.96 -32.84
N MET A 269 19.21 -14.59 -31.71
CA MET A 269 20.54 -15.18 -31.51
C MET A 269 20.78 -16.34 -32.48
N PHE A 270 19.81 -17.23 -32.65
CA PHE A 270 19.92 -18.35 -33.61
C PHE A 270 19.99 -17.86 -35.07
N ALA A 271 19.20 -16.86 -35.45
CA ALA A 271 19.23 -16.31 -36.80
C ALA A 271 20.59 -15.67 -37.13
N ILE A 272 21.16 -14.89 -36.21
CA ILE A 272 22.48 -14.29 -36.41
C ILE A 272 23.57 -15.38 -36.44
N ALA A 273 23.52 -16.36 -35.54
CA ALA A 273 24.48 -17.46 -35.52
C ALA A 273 24.43 -18.32 -36.79
N ALA A 274 23.29 -18.45 -37.45
CA ALA A 274 23.18 -19.15 -38.73
C ALA A 274 23.76 -18.37 -39.92
N LEU A 275 23.97 -17.06 -39.78
CA LEU A 275 24.48 -16.16 -40.82
C LEU A 275 25.96 -15.81 -40.67
N THR A 276 26.61 -16.23 -39.57
CA THR A 276 28.01 -15.92 -39.24
C THR A 276 28.81 -17.19 -38.98
#